data_AF-A0A9P0BJR9-F1
#
_entry.id   AF-A0A9P0BJR9-F1
#
_cell.length_a   1.000
_cell.length_b   1.000
_cell.length_c   1.000
_cell.angle_alpha   90.00
_cell.angle_beta   90.00
_cell.angle_gamma   90.00
#
_symmetry.space_group_name_H-M   'P 1'
#
loop_
_entity.id
_entity.type
_entity.pdbx_description
1 polymer ?
#
loop_
_entity_poly.entity_id
_entity_poly.type
_entity_poly.pdbx_seq_one_letter_code
_entity_poly.pdbx_strand_id
1 'polypeptide(L)'
;MKEFHESYFVHRCLIIPERDVLDTDIIGSGWLQHLKWWWNDLFLLSYSNESSRGFYTSTHAMKIERFRQFRKYRGRIHPMSKFRTFWNFLILHVLILNKLLFRLTSTFLYDELSMNFFYLGAVLDLIIIFDLFISFKTGYIDYEAKQVILDTKKCLLKFCTQKLFIHFASAMPMHWFLFMRYGTKVTCGLCKFNHFICALKILSIFPLFRIFEASAYWTRKRHTTRKIYFYKFLRIAATGLITVLQFAEVFDAISLIVFMKIDIVDPRATIAGKITIVYSGKAVIQHRQGNAILLFVEAYRILNVFCMFSFGRKTKYFYLDKLAFVAAFAISHIFYIWNLLTCYALVSSFLYSKDQEIKVRSNTLNYIRSQRLSENLSKKVDRYFRLKRTRMVIAEKQNELYRSLPLLCKNEIKMSCYMTLLMRLPLFSDWSLSIIQELVLVVEEIVYLANDVVSSAGVEGEGLMIVDTGILAVYSENHEEKGHLIDGDYFGELSLVTDRELCMSSVVAVTDCVIFLLHKIPFRNVLKSYPKEFHNLKTEVKNTHDKTTKVRLSLVPHVST
;
A
#
# COMPACT_ATOMS: atom_id res chain seq x y z
N MET A 1 46.99 30.28 -30.80
CA MET A 1 46.21 30.98 -29.76
C MET A 1 44.95 31.51 -30.40
N LYS A 2 43.81 30.85 -30.23
CA LYS A 2 42.48 31.33 -30.61
C LYS A 2 41.61 31.28 -29.36
N GLU A 3 40.91 32.38 -29.14
CA GLU A 3 40.08 32.71 -27.99
C GLU A 3 38.95 31.70 -27.77
N PHE A 4 38.83 31.20 -26.54
CA PHE A 4 37.68 30.43 -26.03
C PHE A 4 37.35 30.85 -24.59
N HIS A 5 37.45 32.14 -24.29
CA HIS A 5 36.89 32.71 -23.08
C HIS A 5 35.83 33.72 -23.48
N GLU A 6 34.56 33.30 -23.47
CA GLU A 6 33.39 34.14 -23.13
C GLU A 6 32.09 33.42 -23.53
N SER A 7 31.57 32.58 -22.63
CA SER A 7 30.12 32.31 -22.55
C SER A 7 29.72 31.66 -21.22
N TYR A 8 30.33 32.08 -20.10
CA TYR A 8 29.68 31.88 -18.81
C TYR A 8 28.70 33.02 -18.61
N PHE A 9 27.45 32.81 -19.00
CA PHE A 9 26.34 33.61 -18.47
C PHE A 9 26.39 33.49 -16.95
N VAL A 10 26.90 34.51 -16.27
CA VAL A 10 26.78 34.65 -14.83
C VAL A 10 25.31 34.90 -14.55
N HIS A 11 24.55 33.83 -14.41
CA HIS A 11 23.22 33.88 -13.86
C HIS A 11 23.35 34.34 -12.41
N ARG A 12 23.10 35.63 -12.14
CA ARG A 12 22.81 36.09 -10.78
C ARG A 12 21.43 35.55 -10.39
N CYS A 13 21.39 34.34 -9.83
CA CYS A 13 20.23 33.89 -9.08
C CYS A 13 20.06 34.83 -7.88
N LEU A 14 19.06 35.71 -7.90
CA LEU A 14 18.53 36.26 -6.66
C LEU A 14 17.75 35.12 -5.98
N ILE A 15 18.46 34.30 -5.21
CA ILE A 15 17.83 33.35 -4.30
C ILE A 15 17.20 34.20 -3.19
N ILE A 16 15.90 34.49 -3.33
CA ILE A 16 15.07 35.09 -2.27
C ILE A 16 15.29 34.25 -1.01
N PRO A 17 15.55 34.86 0.17
CA PRO A 17 16.12 34.17 1.31
C PRO A 17 15.29 32.95 1.72
N GLU A 18 16.00 31.87 2.03
CA GLU A 18 15.50 30.51 2.28
C GLU A 18 14.57 30.36 3.49
N ARG A 19 14.27 31.42 4.23
CA ARG A 19 13.48 31.35 5.46
C ARG A 19 11.99 31.29 5.15
N ASP A 20 11.26 30.53 5.96
CA ASP A 20 9.81 30.42 5.83
C ASP A 20 9.12 31.75 6.22
N VAL A 21 7.88 31.93 5.80
CA VAL A 21 7.08 33.15 6.06
C VAL A 21 6.96 33.43 7.55
N LEU A 22 6.81 32.37 8.34
CA LEU A 22 6.65 32.48 9.78
C LEU A 22 7.95 32.91 10.46
N ASP A 23 9.10 32.47 9.94
CA ASP A 23 10.42 32.79 10.49
C ASP A 23 10.88 34.21 10.10
N THR A 24 10.28 34.78 9.05
CA THR A 24 10.55 36.14 8.59
C THR A 24 9.66 37.16 9.30
N ASP A 25 8.36 36.88 9.44
CA ASP A 25 7.39 37.85 9.97
C ASP A 25 7.16 37.74 11.50
N ILE A 26 7.47 36.60 12.13
CA ILE A 26 7.32 36.41 13.59
C ILE A 26 8.70 36.30 14.22
N ILE A 27 9.28 37.44 14.58
CA ILE A 27 10.61 37.54 15.20
C ILE A 27 10.43 37.64 16.73
N GLY A 28 11.03 36.70 17.46
CA GLY A 28 11.09 36.71 18.93
C GLY A 28 10.95 35.32 19.58
N SER A 29 11.45 35.17 20.81
CA SER A 29 11.52 33.90 21.55
C SER A 29 10.45 33.72 22.63
N GLY A 30 9.49 34.65 22.73
CA GLY A 30 8.44 34.59 23.76
C GLY A 30 7.41 33.49 23.52
N TRP A 31 6.83 32.95 24.61
CA TRP A 31 5.79 31.90 24.53
C TRP A 31 4.58 32.28 23.66
N LEU A 32 4.10 33.54 23.75
CA LEU A 32 2.98 34.03 22.92
C LEU A 32 3.34 34.06 21.43
N GLN A 33 4.58 34.39 21.09
CA GLN A 33 5.06 34.38 19.70
C GLN A 33 5.15 32.95 19.19
N HIS A 34 5.62 32.02 20.03
CA HIS A 34 5.64 30.60 19.69
C HIS A 34 4.22 30.02 19.50
N LEU A 35 3.26 30.40 20.34
CA LEU A 35 1.85 30.00 20.18
C LEU A 35 1.24 30.57 18.89
N LYS A 36 1.51 31.84 18.56
CA LYS A 36 1.08 32.47 17.31
C LYS A 36 1.72 31.81 16.08
N TRP A 37 3.01 31.45 16.18
CA TRP A 37 3.73 30.71 15.14
C TRP A 37 3.08 29.35 14.90
N TRP A 38 2.88 28.58 15.98
CA TRP A 38 2.26 27.26 15.93
C TRP A 38 0.84 27.29 15.37
N TRP A 39 0.03 28.27 15.80
CA TRP A 39 -1.34 28.45 15.34
C TRP A 39 -1.41 28.74 13.83
N ASN A 40 -0.52 29.59 13.31
CA ASN A 40 -0.49 29.88 11.87
C ASN A 40 0.06 28.69 11.06
N ASP A 41 1.10 28.00 11.54
CA ASP A 41 1.66 26.82 10.87
C ASP A 41 0.62 25.70 10.71
N LEU A 42 -0.30 25.57 11.68
CA LEU A 42 -1.36 24.57 11.67
C LEU A 42 -2.26 24.67 10.41
N PHE A 43 -2.57 25.89 9.94
CA PHE A 43 -3.48 26.14 8.82
C PHE A 43 -2.78 26.35 7.47
N LEU A 44 -1.48 26.63 7.49
CA LEU A 44 -0.65 26.75 6.29
C LEU A 44 -0.36 25.38 5.65
N LEU A 45 0.14 25.39 4.41
CA LEU A 45 0.64 24.21 3.72
C LEU A 45 1.69 23.46 4.56
N SER A 46 1.51 22.16 4.78
CA SER A 46 2.46 21.35 5.55
C SER A 46 3.65 20.88 4.70
N TYR A 47 4.87 20.96 5.23
CA TYR A 47 6.09 20.37 4.64
C TYR A 47 6.24 18.87 4.87
N SER A 48 5.64 18.34 5.96
CA SER A 48 5.77 16.94 6.35
C SER A 48 4.79 16.03 5.62
N ASN A 49 3.74 16.60 5.03
CA ASN A 49 2.69 15.81 4.39
C ASN A 49 3.18 15.22 3.06
N GLU A 50 3.10 13.91 2.89
CA GLU A 50 3.51 13.26 1.64
C GLU A 50 2.68 13.77 0.43
N SER A 51 1.44 14.15 0.68
CA SER A 51 0.56 14.71 -0.36
C SER A 51 1.02 16.06 -0.90
N SER A 52 1.68 16.89 -0.09
CA SER A 52 2.20 18.18 -0.57
C SER A 52 3.48 17.99 -1.36
N ARG A 53 4.36 17.07 -0.96
CA ARG A 53 5.57 16.70 -1.73
C ARG A 53 5.24 16.03 -3.07
N GLY A 54 4.13 15.30 -3.15
CA GLY A 54 3.67 14.72 -4.42
C GLY A 54 3.01 15.73 -5.37
N PHE A 55 2.52 16.86 -4.86
CA PHE A 55 1.83 17.87 -5.67
C PHE A 55 2.78 19.01 -6.09
N TYR A 56 3.66 19.46 -5.19
CA TYR A 56 4.65 20.49 -5.48
C TYR A 56 5.99 19.86 -5.87
N THR A 57 6.60 20.38 -6.93
CA THR A 57 7.87 19.84 -7.49
C THR A 57 9.08 20.11 -6.59
N SER A 58 9.06 21.17 -5.78
CA SER A 58 10.18 21.55 -4.92
C SER A 58 9.74 22.17 -3.61
N THR A 59 10.62 22.13 -2.60
CA THR A 59 10.41 22.82 -1.31
C THR A 59 10.29 24.34 -1.49
N HIS A 60 10.93 24.90 -2.53
CA HIS A 60 10.83 26.31 -2.88
C HIS A 60 9.42 26.67 -3.38
N ALA A 61 8.82 25.86 -4.25
CA ALA A 61 7.44 26.06 -4.68
C ALA A 61 6.46 26.02 -3.49
N MET A 62 6.71 25.14 -2.51
CA MET A 62 5.93 25.08 -1.28
C MET A 62 6.08 26.34 -0.41
N LYS A 63 7.29 26.90 -0.30
CA LYS A 63 7.54 28.17 0.40
C LYS A 63 6.78 29.32 -0.27
N ILE A 64 6.87 29.44 -1.60
CA ILE A 64 6.12 30.45 -2.36
C ILE A 64 4.62 30.32 -2.10
N GLU A 65 4.08 29.11 -2.07
CA GLU A 65 2.66 28.90 -1.77
C GLU A 65 2.29 29.33 -0.35
N ARG A 66 3.12 29.02 0.65
CA ARG A 66 2.93 29.52 2.03
C ARG A 66 2.96 31.04 2.07
N PHE A 67 3.89 31.69 1.38
CA PHE A 67 3.95 33.16 1.25
C PHE A 67 2.66 33.71 0.64
N ARG A 68 2.20 33.12 -0.46
CA ARG A 68 0.96 33.49 -1.15
C ARG A 68 -0.25 33.37 -0.24
N GLN A 69 -0.38 32.25 0.48
CA GLN A 69 -1.49 32.02 1.41
C GLN A 69 -1.46 33.01 2.58
N PHE A 70 -0.29 33.20 3.20
CA PHE A 70 -0.17 34.04 4.40
C PHE A 70 -0.47 35.52 4.10
N ARG A 71 0.02 36.04 2.96
CA ARG A 71 -0.19 37.45 2.59
C ARG A 71 -1.56 37.72 1.97
N LYS A 72 -2.02 36.89 1.03
CA LYS A 72 -3.24 37.16 0.25
C LYS A 72 -4.50 36.52 0.84
N TYR A 73 -4.37 35.39 1.51
CA TYR A 73 -5.50 34.54 1.95
C TYR A 73 -5.43 34.24 3.45
N ARG A 74 -5.19 35.27 4.27
CA ARG A 74 -5.09 35.15 5.73
C ARG A 74 -6.37 34.54 6.33
N GLY A 75 -6.22 33.54 7.20
CA GLY A 75 -7.34 32.83 7.83
C GLY A 75 -8.05 31.79 6.93
N ARG A 76 -7.56 31.53 5.72
CA ARG A 76 -8.00 30.39 4.89
C ARG A 76 -7.21 29.13 5.24
N ILE A 77 -7.88 27.99 5.21
CA ILE A 77 -7.27 26.70 5.53
C ILE A 77 -6.77 26.06 4.23
N HIS A 78 -5.48 25.74 4.18
CA HIS A 78 -4.94 25.03 3.03
C HIS A 78 -5.44 23.57 3.03
N PRO A 79 -5.87 23.00 1.88
CA PRO A 79 -6.36 21.62 1.83
C PRO A 79 -5.32 20.57 2.26
N MET A 80 -4.03 20.88 2.08
CA MET A 80 -2.89 20.05 2.51
C MET A 80 -2.22 20.53 3.81
N SER A 81 -2.95 21.28 4.65
CA SER A 81 -2.47 21.72 5.97
C SER A 81 -2.39 20.58 6.99
N LYS A 82 -1.64 20.81 8.08
CA LYS A 82 -1.61 19.87 9.23
C LYS A 82 -3.01 19.75 9.84
N PHE A 83 -3.68 20.88 10.06
CA PHE A 83 -5.05 20.93 10.57
C PHE A 83 -6.02 20.12 9.71
N ARG A 84 -6.08 20.38 8.40
CA ARG A 84 -7.04 19.69 7.53
C ARG A 84 -6.79 18.19 7.47
N THR A 85 -5.52 17.77 7.55
CA THR A 85 -5.16 16.35 7.57
C THR A 85 -5.66 15.67 8.86
N PHE A 86 -5.43 16.29 10.01
CA PHE A 86 -5.97 15.83 11.29
C PHE A 86 -7.50 15.81 11.29
N TRP A 87 -8.13 16.87 10.79
CA TRP A 87 -9.57 17.02 10.76
C TRP A 87 -10.25 15.96 9.88
N ASN A 88 -9.68 15.66 8.71
CA ASN A 88 -10.18 14.58 7.84
C ASN A 88 -10.12 13.21 8.51
N PHE A 89 -9.13 12.96 9.37
CA PHE A 89 -9.07 11.74 10.16
C PHE A 89 -10.13 11.74 11.27
N LEU A 90 -10.29 12.85 11.99
CA LEU A 90 -11.24 12.98 13.10
C LEU A 90 -12.70 12.88 12.64
N ILE A 91 -13.07 13.59 11.57
CA ILE A 91 -14.46 13.67 11.12
C ILE A 91 -15.03 12.31 10.71
N LEU A 92 -14.22 11.43 10.13
CA LEU A 92 -14.66 10.09 9.77
C LEU A 92 -15.06 9.29 11.03
N HIS A 93 -14.25 9.32 12.09
CA HIS A 93 -14.57 8.63 13.34
C HIS A 93 -15.80 9.23 14.02
N VAL A 94 -15.93 10.56 14.00
CA VAL A 94 -17.11 11.28 14.52
C VAL A 94 -18.38 10.88 13.77
N LEU A 95 -18.35 10.81 12.43
CA LEU A 95 -19.52 10.41 11.63
C LEU A 95 -19.92 8.95 11.89
N ILE A 96 -18.95 8.03 11.98
CA ILE A 96 -19.20 6.61 12.29
C ILE A 96 -19.82 6.50 13.69
N LEU A 97 -19.22 7.14 14.69
CA LEU A 97 -19.71 7.11 16.06
C LEU A 97 -21.10 7.75 16.19
N ASN A 98 -21.32 8.91 15.58
CA ASN A 98 -22.62 9.59 15.60
C ASN A 98 -23.71 8.71 14.99
N LYS A 99 -23.37 7.99 13.91
CA LYS A 99 -24.32 7.09 13.25
C LYS A 99 -24.70 5.90 14.13
N LEU A 100 -23.72 5.27 14.78
CA LEU A 100 -23.95 4.18 15.72
C LEU A 100 -24.76 4.63 16.94
N LEU A 101 -24.44 5.80 17.49
CA LEU A 101 -25.18 6.38 18.61
C LEU A 101 -26.63 6.69 18.22
N PHE A 102 -26.85 7.32 17.07
CA PHE A 102 -28.20 7.64 16.60
C PHE A 102 -29.07 6.39 16.44
N ARG A 103 -28.51 5.26 15.98
CA ARG A 103 -29.21 3.97 15.95
C ARG A 103 -29.66 3.54 17.34
N LEU A 104 -28.74 3.58 18.31
CA LEU A 104 -29.01 3.16 19.69
C LEU A 104 -30.04 4.06 20.37
N THR A 105 -29.99 5.37 20.13
CA THR A 105 -30.88 6.35 20.77
C THR A 105 -32.27 6.41 20.15
N SER A 106 -32.38 6.22 18.82
CA SER A 106 -33.65 6.32 18.06
C SER A 106 -34.48 5.04 18.06
N THR A 107 -33.93 3.92 18.52
CA THR A 107 -34.67 2.66 18.65
C THR A 107 -35.58 2.71 19.87
N PHE A 108 -36.81 2.21 19.71
CA PHE A 108 -37.81 2.11 20.78
C PHE A 108 -37.57 0.87 21.68
N LEU A 109 -36.59 0.04 21.33
CA LEU A 109 -36.30 -1.27 21.94
C LEU A 109 -35.51 -1.15 23.25
N TYR A 110 -34.67 -0.12 23.37
CA TYR A 110 -33.88 0.12 24.57
C TYR A 110 -34.63 1.10 25.47
N ASP A 111 -35.34 0.55 26.46
CA ASP A 111 -35.91 1.33 27.55
C ASP A 111 -34.82 1.69 28.56
N GLU A 112 -34.87 2.89 29.13
CA GLU A 112 -33.92 3.42 30.14
C GLU A 112 -32.45 3.61 29.67
N LEU A 113 -32.22 4.00 28.41
CA LEU A 113 -30.87 4.39 27.97
C LEU A 113 -30.37 5.62 28.76
N SER A 114 -29.16 5.56 29.30
CA SER A 114 -28.60 6.69 30.08
C SER A 114 -28.56 7.99 29.27
N MET A 115 -28.87 9.12 29.92
CA MET A 115 -28.86 10.45 29.28
C MET A 115 -27.51 10.82 28.66
N ASN A 116 -26.41 10.24 29.17
CA ASN A 116 -25.05 10.46 28.69
C ASN A 116 -24.89 10.13 27.20
N PHE A 117 -25.55 9.09 26.69
CA PHE A 117 -25.47 8.74 25.27
C PHE A 117 -26.11 9.81 24.37
N PHE A 118 -27.20 10.43 24.84
CA PHE A 118 -27.86 11.51 24.10
C PHE A 118 -27.03 12.79 24.14
N TYR A 119 -26.44 13.15 25.30
CA TYR A 119 -25.51 14.28 25.39
C TYR A 119 -24.27 14.08 24.50
N LEU A 120 -23.70 12.88 24.49
CA LEU A 120 -22.59 12.54 23.60
C LEU A 120 -22.98 12.72 22.12
N GLY A 121 -24.15 12.22 21.72
CA GLY A 121 -24.68 12.41 20.36
C GLY A 121 -24.87 13.89 20.00
N ALA A 122 -25.40 14.70 20.92
CA ALA A 122 -25.57 16.13 20.72
C ALA A 122 -24.23 16.88 20.54
N VAL A 123 -23.18 16.48 21.26
CA VAL A 123 -21.82 17.01 21.08
C VAL A 123 -21.24 16.62 19.72
N LEU A 124 -21.46 15.39 19.27
CA LEU A 124 -20.99 14.96 17.94
C LEU A 124 -21.72 15.70 16.82
N ASP A 125 -23.02 15.97 16.95
CA ASP A 125 -23.78 16.80 16.00
C ASP A 125 -23.18 18.21 15.88
N LEU A 126 -22.76 18.82 17.00
CA LEU A 126 -22.05 20.12 16.98
C LEU A 126 -20.72 20.05 16.23
N ILE A 127 -19.94 18.97 16.41
CA ILE A 127 -18.68 18.79 15.68
C ILE A 127 -18.93 18.64 14.17
N ILE A 128 -20.01 17.96 13.77
CA ILE A 128 -20.40 17.76 12.37
C ILE A 128 -20.85 19.09 11.73
N ILE A 129 -21.57 19.92 12.47
CA ILE A 129 -21.94 21.29 12.06
C ILE A 129 -20.66 22.14 11.92
N PHE A 130 -19.72 22.03 12.85
CA PHE A 130 -18.46 22.77 12.76
C PHE A 130 -17.60 22.34 11.55
N ASP A 131 -17.63 21.06 11.13
CA ASP A 131 -16.98 20.63 9.89
C ASP A 131 -17.57 21.29 8.63
N LEU A 132 -18.85 21.66 8.64
CA LEU A 132 -19.43 22.45 7.54
C LEU A 132 -18.75 23.82 7.45
N PHE A 133 -18.55 24.50 8.58
CA PHE A 133 -17.83 25.77 8.64
C PHE A 133 -16.37 25.64 8.19
N ILE A 134 -15.68 24.59 8.64
CA ILE A 134 -14.30 24.31 8.20
C ILE A 134 -14.27 24.07 6.69
N SER A 135 -15.23 23.33 6.14
CA SER A 135 -15.31 23.05 4.70
C SER A 135 -15.47 24.34 3.88
N PHE A 136 -16.25 25.32 4.36
CA PHE A 136 -16.34 26.64 3.73
C PHE A 136 -15.01 27.44 3.79
N LYS A 137 -14.23 27.26 4.87
CA LYS A 137 -12.94 27.93 5.06
C LYS A 137 -11.79 27.26 4.31
N THR A 138 -11.93 25.98 3.93
CA THR A 138 -10.92 25.25 3.17
C THR A 138 -10.91 25.63 1.69
N GLY A 139 -9.73 25.72 1.09
CA GLY A 139 -9.57 25.78 -0.36
C GLY A 139 -9.77 24.42 -1.03
N TYR A 140 -9.97 24.42 -2.34
CA TYR A 140 -10.03 23.20 -3.14
C TYR A 140 -8.84 23.10 -4.10
N ILE A 141 -8.51 21.87 -4.51
CA ILE A 141 -7.45 21.58 -5.46
C ILE A 141 -8.08 21.45 -6.84
N ASP A 142 -7.55 22.18 -7.80
CA ASP A 142 -7.86 21.99 -9.21
C ASP A 142 -6.79 21.08 -9.83
N TYR A 143 -7.19 19.86 -10.19
CA TYR A 143 -6.28 18.85 -10.73
C TYR A 143 -5.91 19.13 -12.19
N GLU A 144 -6.78 19.81 -12.95
CA GLU A 144 -6.52 20.15 -14.36
C GLU A 144 -5.49 21.28 -14.44
N ALA A 145 -5.71 22.33 -13.66
CA ALA A 145 -4.79 23.46 -13.59
C ALA A 145 -3.54 23.21 -12.73
N LYS A 146 -3.48 22.07 -12.00
CA LYS A 146 -2.45 21.76 -10.99
C LYS A 146 -2.20 22.93 -10.02
N GLN A 147 -3.28 23.58 -9.58
CA GLN A 147 -3.20 24.75 -8.69
C GLN A 147 -4.20 24.63 -7.54
N VAL A 148 -3.82 25.20 -6.39
CA VAL A 148 -4.70 25.33 -5.24
C VAL A 148 -5.42 26.67 -5.32
N ILE A 149 -6.75 26.62 -5.28
CA ILE A 149 -7.61 27.81 -5.31
C ILE A 149 -8.08 28.09 -3.88
N LEU A 150 -7.67 29.25 -3.36
CA LEU A 150 -7.98 29.73 -2.00
C LEU A 150 -9.00 30.89 -1.99
N ASP A 151 -9.38 31.36 -3.18
CA ASP A 151 -10.30 32.49 -3.37
C ASP A 151 -11.70 32.18 -2.85
N THR A 152 -12.25 33.06 -2.02
CA THR A 152 -13.48 32.83 -1.25
C THR A 152 -14.69 32.65 -2.15
N LYS A 153 -14.87 33.55 -3.14
CA LYS A 153 -16.02 33.51 -4.05
C LYS A 153 -16.04 32.24 -4.88
N LYS A 154 -14.88 31.85 -5.44
CA LYS A 154 -14.74 30.65 -6.25
C LYS A 154 -14.96 29.36 -5.44
N CYS A 155 -14.39 29.29 -4.22
CA CYS A 155 -14.62 28.14 -3.34
C CYS A 155 -16.10 28.01 -2.93
N LEU A 156 -16.75 29.12 -2.56
CA LEU A 156 -18.16 29.11 -2.18
C LEU A 156 -19.05 28.70 -3.35
N LEU A 157 -18.86 29.27 -4.53
CA LEU A 157 -19.68 28.94 -5.70
C LEU A 157 -19.59 27.44 -6.02
N LYS A 158 -18.37 26.88 -6.09
CA LYS A 158 -18.16 25.46 -6.36
C LYS A 158 -18.76 24.56 -5.29
N PHE A 159 -18.65 24.94 -4.01
CA PHE A 159 -19.24 24.18 -2.91
C PHE A 159 -20.77 24.22 -2.94
N CYS A 160 -21.36 25.40 -3.19
CA CYS A 160 -22.81 25.59 -3.28
C CYS A 160 -23.44 24.79 -4.44
N THR A 161 -22.78 24.72 -5.59
CA THR A 161 -23.31 24.00 -6.75
C THR A 161 -23.15 22.49 -6.63
N GLN A 162 -22.07 21.99 -6.03
CA GLN A 162 -21.76 20.56 -6.04
C GLN A 162 -22.11 19.81 -4.75
N LYS A 163 -21.95 20.43 -3.58
CA LYS A 163 -21.86 19.71 -2.30
C LYS A 163 -22.75 20.24 -1.17
N LEU A 164 -23.20 21.48 -1.25
CA LEU A 164 -23.89 22.15 -0.14
C LEU A 164 -25.12 21.39 0.37
N PHE A 165 -26.01 20.96 -0.53
CA PHE A 165 -27.25 20.29 -0.13
C PHE A 165 -26.97 19.02 0.69
N ILE A 166 -26.08 18.16 0.19
CA ILE A 166 -25.75 16.89 0.84
C ILE A 166 -24.99 17.13 2.15
N HIS A 167 -24.05 18.07 2.18
CA HIS A 167 -23.30 18.40 3.40
C HIS A 167 -24.20 19.00 4.47
N PHE A 168 -25.15 19.87 4.10
CA PHE A 168 -26.11 20.45 5.02
C PHE A 168 -27.09 19.40 5.56
N ALA A 169 -27.67 18.57 4.67
CA ALA A 169 -28.57 17.48 5.08
C ALA A 169 -27.87 16.47 6.00
N SER A 170 -26.58 16.18 5.75
CA SER A 170 -25.78 15.31 6.63
C SER A 170 -25.45 15.92 7.99
N ALA A 171 -25.52 17.25 8.13
CA ALA A 171 -25.21 17.99 9.34
C ALA A 171 -26.46 18.33 10.17
N MET A 172 -27.62 17.78 9.80
CA MET A 172 -28.85 17.94 10.57
C MET A 172 -28.65 17.39 11.99
N PRO A 173 -28.89 18.18 13.05
CA PRO A 173 -28.60 17.79 14.43
C PRO A 173 -29.70 16.86 14.97
N MET A 174 -29.59 15.58 14.59
CA MET A 174 -30.63 14.59 14.86
C MET A 174 -30.89 14.40 16.36
N HIS A 175 -29.85 14.43 17.21
CA HIS A 175 -30.03 14.27 18.66
C HIS A 175 -30.66 15.51 19.29
N TRP A 176 -30.38 16.70 18.75
CA TRP A 176 -31.04 17.93 19.20
C TRP A 176 -32.53 17.94 18.87
N PHE A 177 -32.92 17.40 17.70
CA PHE A 177 -34.34 17.22 17.38
C PHE A 177 -35.04 16.27 18.36
N LEU A 178 -34.36 15.23 18.85
CA LEU A 178 -34.89 14.36 19.90
C LEU A 178 -35.07 15.14 21.22
N PHE A 179 -34.06 15.90 21.64
CA PHE A 179 -34.13 16.69 22.87
C PHE A 179 -35.21 17.77 22.82
N MET A 180 -35.31 18.53 21.72
CA MET A 180 -36.32 19.59 21.58
C MET A 180 -37.74 19.02 21.63
N ARG A 181 -37.97 17.81 21.09
CA ARG A 181 -39.31 17.20 21.07
C ARG A 181 -39.71 16.56 22.40
N TYR A 182 -38.78 15.90 23.09
CA TYR A 182 -39.10 15.01 24.21
C TYR A 182 -38.47 15.43 25.55
N GLY A 183 -37.48 16.32 25.57
CA GLY A 183 -36.82 16.80 26.79
C GLY A 183 -36.23 15.66 27.64
N THR A 184 -36.61 15.61 28.91
CA THR A 184 -36.18 14.53 29.83
C THR A 184 -36.93 13.22 29.60
N LYS A 185 -38.02 13.20 28.82
CA LYS A 185 -38.79 12.00 28.48
C LYS A 185 -38.20 11.21 27.30
N VAL A 186 -37.03 11.62 26.78
CA VAL A 186 -36.30 10.92 25.71
C VAL A 186 -35.92 9.47 26.09
N THR A 187 -35.86 9.15 27.38
CA THR A 187 -35.56 7.80 27.88
C THR A 187 -36.68 6.80 27.66
N CYS A 188 -37.93 7.26 27.53
CA CYS A 188 -39.11 6.43 27.30
C CYS A 188 -39.08 5.79 25.90
N GLY A 189 -38.95 4.46 25.82
CA GLY A 189 -38.95 3.73 24.55
C GLY A 189 -40.24 3.89 23.74
N LEU A 190 -41.40 3.75 24.40
CA LEU A 190 -42.73 3.88 23.78
C LEU A 190 -43.01 5.27 23.22
N CYS A 191 -42.46 6.31 23.84
CA CYS A 191 -42.63 7.70 23.39
C CYS A 191 -41.97 7.97 22.02
N LYS A 192 -41.02 7.11 21.63
CA LYS A 192 -40.35 7.15 20.32
C LYS A 192 -41.15 6.43 19.22
N PHE A 193 -42.28 5.83 19.56
CA PHE A 193 -43.18 5.20 18.60
C PHE A 193 -44.06 6.26 17.91
N ASN A 194 -43.51 7.00 16.94
CA ASN A 194 -44.27 7.98 16.18
C ASN A 194 -43.70 8.28 14.78
N HIS A 195 -44.49 8.98 13.98
CA HIS A 195 -44.12 9.45 12.65
C HIS A 195 -42.86 10.34 12.63
N PHE A 196 -42.62 11.12 13.70
CA PHE A 196 -41.47 12.01 13.81
C PHE A 196 -40.14 11.25 13.85
N ILE A 197 -40.02 10.21 14.69
CA ILE A 197 -38.82 9.37 14.75
C ILE A 197 -38.61 8.62 13.43
N CYS A 198 -39.68 8.15 12.79
CA CYS A 198 -39.58 7.52 11.47
C CYS A 198 -39.02 8.49 10.42
N ALA A 199 -39.46 9.75 10.42
CA ALA A 199 -38.93 10.77 9.53
C ALA A 199 -37.44 11.04 9.78
N LEU A 200 -37.00 11.16 11.04
CA LEU A 200 -35.58 11.34 11.39
C LEU A 200 -34.73 10.13 10.95
N LYS A 201 -35.23 8.90 11.10
CA LYS A 201 -34.54 7.68 10.63
C LYS A 201 -34.35 7.68 9.11
N ILE A 202 -35.35 8.13 8.35
CA ILE A 202 -35.24 8.24 6.89
C ILE A 202 -34.23 9.33 6.50
N LEU A 203 -34.29 10.52 7.14
CA LEU A 203 -33.34 11.61 6.91
C LEU A 203 -31.89 11.22 7.27
N SER A 204 -31.71 10.26 8.18
CA SER A 204 -30.38 9.78 8.59
C SER A 204 -29.62 9.01 7.50
N ILE A 205 -30.14 8.93 6.27
CA ILE A 205 -29.46 8.39 5.09
C ILE A 205 -28.41 9.35 4.51
N PHE A 206 -28.62 10.68 4.60
CA PHE A 206 -27.71 11.67 4.02
C PHE A 206 -26.26 11.61 4.56
N PRO A 207 -26.02 11.36 5.86
CA PRO A 207 -24.68 11.13 6.39
C PRO A 207 -23.88 10.00 5.72
N LEU A 208 -24.52 9.00 5.10
CA LEU A 208 -23.81 7.91 4.41
C LEU A 208 -22.88 8.43 3.31
N PHE A 209 -23.34 9.41 2.53
CA PHE A 209 -22.52 10.01 1.47
C PHE A 209 -21.25 10.64 2.03
N ARG A 210 -21.37 11.36 3.14
CA ARG A 210 -20.24 12.02 3.80
C ARG A 210 -19.29 11.02 4.45
N ILE A 211 -19.81 9.92 5.00
CA ILE A 211 -18.97 8.80 5.47
C ILE A 211 -18.20 8.19 4.31
N PHE A 212 -18.84 7.98 3.16
CA PHE A 212 -18.17 7.47 1.96
C PHE A 212 -17.07 8.42 1.47
N GLU A 213 -17.35 9.73 1.38
CA GLU A 213 -16.35 10.74 1.01
C GLU A 213 -15.20 10.83 2.00
N ALA A 214 -15.49 10.92 3.31
CA ALA A 214 -14.49 11.00 4.36
C ALA A 214 -13.63 9.72 4.43
N SER A 215 -14.23 8.55 4.15
CA SER A 215 -13.52 7.27 4.11
C SER A 215 -12.45 7.21 3.03
N ALA A 216 -12.54 8.04 1.99
CA ALA A 216 -11.49 8.14 0.96
C ALA A 216 -10.12 8.55 1.57
N TYR A 217 -10.12 9.21 2.74
CA TYR A 217 -8.90 9.50 3.49
C TYR A 217 -8.13 8.24 3.90
N TRP A 218 -8.82 7.16 4.27
CA TRP A 218 -8.17 5.89 4.63
C TRP A 218 -7.43 5.24 3.45
N THR A 219 -7.82 5.55 2.21
CA THR A 219 -7.19 5.04 0.99
C THR A 219 -6.03 5.88 0.46
N ARG A 220 -5.67 6.97 1.13
CA ARG A 220 -4.50 7.79 0.75
C ARG A 220 -3.20 6.99 0.89
N LYS A 221 -2.21 7.31 0.05
CA LYS A 221 -0.86 6.71 0.10
C LYS A 221 -0.26 6.88 1.50
N ARG A 222 0.40 5.83 1.98
CA ARG A 222 1.12 5.77 3.27
C ARG A 222 2.45 5.07 3.07
N HIS A 223 3.41 5.36 3.94
CA HIS A 223 4.78 4.84 3.85
C HIS A 223 4.91 3.31 3.74
N THR A 224 3.98 2.52 4.30
CA THR A 224 4.06 1.05 4.25
C THR A 224 2.93 0.46 3.44
N THR A 225 3.25 -0.38 2.46
CA THR A 225 2.27 -1.12 1.63
C THR A 225 1.28 -1.91 2.48
N ARG A 226 1.73 -2.60 3.54
CA ARG A 226 0.87 -3.29 4.51
C ARG A 226 -0.18 -2.37 5.13
N LYS A 227 0.21 -1.14 5.52
CA LYS A 227 -0.72 -0.14 6.07
C LYS A 227 -1.73 0.29 4.99
N ILE A 228 -1.33 0.47 3.74
CA ILE A 228 -2.26 0.81 2.66
C ILE A 228 -3.34 -0.27 2.51
N TYR A 229 -2.96 -1.54 2.43
CA TYR A 229 -3.92 -2.64 2.30
C TYR A 229 -4.81 -2.78 3.54
N PHE A 230 -4.25 -2.65 4.74
CA PHE A 230 -5.01 -2.70 5.99
C PHE A 230 -6.09 -1.61 6.05
N TYR A 231 -5.77 -0.37 5.72
CA TYR A 231 -6.75 0.72 5.74
C TYR A 231 -7.75 0.67 4.57
N LYS A 232 -7.37 0.11 3.42
CA LYS A 232 -8.32 -0.22 2.36
C LYS A 232 -9.32 -1.28 2.82
N PHE A 233 -8.87 -2.33 3.49
CA PHE A 233 -9.74 -3.36 4.07
C PHE A 233 -10.66 -2.77 5.15
N LEU A 234 -10.09 -1.98 6.08
CA LEU A 234 -10.85 -1.30 7.12
C LEU A 234 -11.92 -0.37 6.53
N ARG A 235 -11.62 0.34 5.45
CA ARG A 235 -12.60 1.15 4.72
C ARG A 235 -13.77 0.32 4.24
N ILE A 236 -13.50 -0.76 3.50
CA ILE A 236 -14.54 -1.64 2.96
C ILE A 236 -15.40 -2.20 4.10
N ALA A 237 -14.78 -2.70 5.16
CA ALA A 237 -15.48 -3.23 6.33
C ALA A 237 -16.38 -2.18 7.01
N ALA A 238 -15.85 -0.97 7.27
CA ALA A 238 -16.59 0.08 7.94
C ALA A 238 -17.73 0.64 7.07
N THR A 239 -17.48 0.93 5.79
CA THR A 239 -18.51 1.43 4.87
C THR A 239 -19.58 0.37 4.63
N GLY A 240 -19.19 -0.89 4.45
CA GLY A 240 -20.10 -2.01 4.30
C GLY A 240 -21.01 -2.16 5.51
N LEU A 241 -20.44 -2.26 6.72
CA LEU A 241 -21.21 -2.39 7.96
C LEU A 241 -22.21 -1.24 8.15
N ILE A 242 -21.76 0.01 7.96
CA ILE A 242 -22.62 1.18 8.17
C ILE A 242 -23.76 1.26 7.15
N THR A 243 -23.51 0.89 5.89
CA THR A 243 -24.58 0.84 4.88
C THR A 243 -25.64 -0.19 5.23
N VAL A 244 -25.25 -1.41 5.63
CA VAL A 244 -26.18 -2.46 6.08
C VAL A 244 -26.98 -2.00 7.29
N LEU A 245 -26.31 -1.38 8.28
CA LEU A 245 -26.97 -0.82 9.45
C LEU A 245 -28.01 0.24 9.05
N GLN A 246 -27.68 1.14 8.13
CA GLN A 246 -28.60 2.18 7.68
C GLN A 246 -29.84 1.61 6.99
N PHE A 247 -29.67 0.63 6.11
CA PHE A 247 -30.83 0.03 5.43
C PHE A 247 -31.74 -0.70 6.42
N ALA A 248 -31.18 -1.36 7.44
CA ALA A 248 -31.98 -1.96 8.51
C ALA A 248 -32.78 -0.91 9.31
N GLU A 249 -32.21 0.27 9.55
CA GLU A 249 -32.90 1.38 10.24
C GLU A 249 -34.04 1.98 9.42
N VAL A 250 -33.82 2.20 8.12
CA VAL A 250 -34.86 2.70 7.20
C VAL A 250 -35.99 1.68 7.08
N PHE A 251 -35.65 0.39 7.03
CA PHE A 251 -36.64 -0.68 7.03
C PHE A 251 -37.50 -0.67 8.30
N ASP A 252 -36.86 -0.61 9.48
CA ASP A 252 -37.60 -0.52 10.74
C ASP A 252 -38.53 0.71 10.76
N ALA A 253 -38.12 1.84 10.17
CA ALA A 253 -38.96 3.04 10.06
C ALA A 253 -40.15 2.84 9.10
N ILE A 254 -39.97 2.18 7.96
CA ILE A 254 -41.04 1.91 6.99
C ILE A 254 -42.08 0.96 7.58
N SER A 255 -41.65 -0.15 8.18
CA SER A 255 -42.57 -1.10 8.84
C SER A 255 -43.36 -0.43 9.97
N LEU A 256 -42.72 0.48 10.73
CA LEU A 256 -43.40 1.28 11.74
C LEU A 256 -44.46 2.22 11.16
N ILE A 257 -44.19 2.88 10.03
CA ILE A 257 -45.18 3.76 9.37
C ILE A 257 -46.37 2.95 8.86
N VAL A 258 -46.12 1.78 8.25
CA VAL A 258 -47.19 0.89 7.77
C VAL A 258 -48.09 0.47 8.92
N PHE A 259 -47.50 0.10 10.06
CA PHE A 259 -48.24 -0.26 11.25
C PHE A 259 -49.11 0.88 11.79
N MET A 260 -48.54 2.09 11.91
CA MET A 260 -49.28 3.28 12.37
C MET A 260 -50.41 3.70 11.42
N LYS A 261 -50.41 3.23 10.17
CA LYS A 261 -51.46 3.53 9.19
C LYS A 261 -52.58 2.49 9.18
N ILE A 262 -52.26 1.24 9.49
CA ILE A 262 -53.21 0.12 9.47
C ILE A 262 -53.93 0.02 10.83
N ASP A 263 -53.38 0.58 11.91
CA ASP A 263 -53.89 0.53 13.30
C ASP A 263 -54.15 -0.88 13.86
N ILE A 264 -53.78 -1.93 13.11
CA ILE A 264 -53.91 -3.33 13.50
C ILE A 264 -52.52 -3.91 13.74
N VAL A 265 -52.33 -4.43 14.96
CA VAL A 265 -51.11 -5.11 15.38
C VAL A 265 -51.22 -6.59 15.02
N ASP A 266 -50.74 -6.99 13.84
CA ASP A 266 -50.63 -8.43 13.55
C ASP A 266 -49.52 -9.04 14.45
N PRO A 267 -49.82 -10.00 15.34
CA PRO A 267 -48.80 -10.66 16.19
C PRO A 267 -47.71 -11.37 15.38
N ARG A 268 -47.90 -11.56 14.08
CA ARG A 268 -46.93 -12.14 13.15
C ARG A 268 -45.96 -11.13 12.55
N ALA A 269 -46.18 -9.83 12.77
CA ALA A 269 -45.28 -8.78 12.31
C ALA A 269 -43.94 -8.84 13.08
N THR A 270 -42.84 -8.50 12.40
CA THR A 270 -41.49 -8.51 13.02
C THR A 270 -41.40 -7.55 14.21
N ILE A 271 -42.06 -6.41 14.11
CA ILE A 271 -42.15 -5.40 15.16
C ILE A 271 -42.95 -5.94 16.37
N ALA A 272 -44.05 -6.66 16.14
CA ALA A 272 -44.84 -7.27 17.21
C ALA A 272 -44.03 -8.32 17.99
N GLY A 273 -43.21 -9.12 17.30
CA GLY A 273 -42.24 -10.01 17.95
C GLY A 273 -41.23 -9.27 18.82
N LYS A 274 -40.67 -8.13 18.34
CA LYS A 274 -39.75 -7.30 19.13
C LYS A 274 -40.43 -6.68 20.36
N ILE A 275 -41.65 -6.16 20.21
CA ILE A 275 -42.46 -5.62 21.32
C ILE A 275 -42.78 -6.72 22.33
N THR A 276 -43.07 -7.94 21.88
CA THR A 276 -43.34 -9.08 22.77
C THR A 276 -42.08 -9.45 23.56
N ILE A 277 -40.89 -9.43 22.96
CA ILE A 277 -39.63 -9.70 23.67
C ILE A 277 -39.35 -8.64 24.74
N VAL A 278 -39.69 -7.38 24.50
CA VAL A 278 -39.43 -6.26 25.42
C VAL A 278 -40.49 -6.17 26.53
N TYR A 279 -41.77 -6.36 26.19
CA TYR A 279 -42.90 -6.02 27.06
C TYR A 279 -43.76 -7.22 27.49
N SER A 280 -43.45 -8.46 27.06
CA SER A 280 -44.14 -9.66 27.54
C SER A 280 -43.73 -10.02 28.98
N GLY A 281 -44.74 -10.28 29.82
CA GLY A 281 -44.64 -10.29 31.27
C GLY A 281 -43.81 -11.42 31.88
N LYS A 282 -42.71 -11.05 32.52
CA LYS A 282 -42.34 -11.41 33.91
C LYS A 282 -41.24 -10.46 34.43
N ALA A 283 -41.64 -9.63 35.39
CA ALA A 283 -40.87 -8.81 36.35
C ALA A 283 -39.40 -8.45 36.06
N VAL A 284 -39.17 -7.14 35.83
CA VAL A 284 -38.15 -6.21 36.40
C VAL A 284 -36.66 -6.64 36.53
N ILE A 285 -36.33 -7.90 36.82
CA ILE A 285 -34.95 -8.42 36.90
C ILE A 285 -34.37 -8.71 35.50
N GLN A 286 -35.22 -8.69 34.46
CA GLN A 286 -34.92 -9.11 33.09
C GLN A 286 -34.64 -7.95 32.10
N HIS A 287 -34.61 -6.68 32.54
CA HIS A 287 -34.35 -5.52 31.64
C HIS A 287 -32.93 -5.52 31.06
N ARG A 288 -31.91 -5.86 31.87
CA ARG A 288 -30.51 -5.89 31.41
C ARG A 288 -30.21 -7.09 30.49
N GLN A 289 -30.84 -8.24 30.75
CA GLN A 289 -30.74 -9.44 29.91
C GLN A 289 -31.58 -9.32 28.63
N GLY A 290 -32.75 -8.68 28.68
CA GLY A 290 -33.59 -8.38 27.50
C GLY A 290 -32.87 -7.50 26.48
N ASN A 291 -32.21 -6.43 26.92
CA ASN A 291 -31.40 -5.57 26.05
C ASN A 291 -30.24 -6.34 25.38
N ALA A 292 -29.60 -7.28 26.10
CA ALA A 292 -28.56 -8.13 25.53
C ALA A 292 -29.14 -9.10 24.47
N ILE A 293 -30.27 -9.74 24.75
CA ILE A 293 -30.96 -10.62 23.80
C ILE A 293 -31.38 -9.84 22.54
N LEU A 294 -31.87 -8.60 22.69
CA LEU A 294 -32.20 -7.70 21.57
C LEU A 294 -30.97 -7.33 20.75
N LEU A 295 -29.83 -7.04 21.40
CA LEU A 295 -28.55 -6.84 20.73
C LEU A 295 -28.12 -8.08 19.95
N PHE A 296 -28.29 -9.28 20.50
CA PHE A 296 -28.00 -10.54 19.80
C PHE A 296 -28.94 -10.75 18.61
N VAL A 297 -30.24 -10.47 18.73
CA VAL A 297 -31.21 -10.57 17.62
C VAL A 297 -30.89 -9.55 16.52
N GLU A 298 -30.51 -8.33 16.88
CA GLU A 298 -30.09 -7.29 15.93
C GLU A 298 -28.76 -7.67 15.25
N ALA A 299 -27.77 -8.15 16.01
CA ALA A 299 -26.50 -8.63 15.49
C ALA A 299 -26.70 -9.82 14.55
N TYR A 300 -27.58 -10.75 14.91
CA TYR A 300 -27.97 -11.88 14.08
C TYR A 300 -28.63 -11.43 12.78
N ARG A 301 -29.54 -10.46 12.84
CA ARG A 301 -30.18 -9.86 11.65
C ARG A 301 -29.14 -9.24 10.71
N ILE A 302 -28.17 -8.51 11.25
CA ILE A 302 -27.10 -7.89 10.46
C ILE A 302 -26.19 -8.97 9.87
N LEU A 303 -25.80 -9.97 10.65
CA LEU A 303 -24.93 -11.07 10.23
C LEU A 303 -25.57 -11.93 9.13
N ASN A 304 -26.87 -12.20 9.22
CA ASN A 304 -27.62 -12.93 8.19
C ASN A 304 -27.60 -12.25 6.83
N VAL A 305 -27.58 -10.91 6.80
CA VAL A 305 -27.46 -10.15 5.55
C VAL A 305 -26.08 -10.36 4.90
N PHE A 306 -25.03 -10.58 5.70
CA PHE A 306 -23.70 -10.91 5.19
C PHE A 306 -23.56 -12.38 4.79
N CYS A 307 -24.21 -13.30 5.51
CA CYS A 307 -24.04 -14.74 5.29
C CYS A 307 -24.83 -15.30 4.09
N MET A 308 -25.68 -14.50 3.41
CA MET A 308 -26.59 -14.89 2.31
C MET A 308 -27.59 -16.03 2.62
N PHE A 309 -27.39 -16.78 3.69
CA PHE A 309 -28.28 -17.82 4.19
C PHE A 309 -29.10 -17.27 5.36
N SER A 310 -30.42 -17.29 5.22
CA SER A 310 -31.33 -17.03 6.32
C SER A 310 -31.54 -18.31 7.12
N PHE A 311 -30.81 -18.48 8.22
CA PHE A 311 -31.23 -19.41 9.25
C PHE A 311 -32.48 -18.82 9.93
N GLY A 312 -33.60 -19.54 10.01
CA GLY A 312 -34.80 -18.99 10.64
C GLY A 312 -36.05 -19.85 10.49
N ARG A 313 -36.86 -19.86 11.55
CA ARG A 313 -38.19 -20.50 11.56
C ARG A 313 -39.05 -19.89 10.44
N LYS A 314 -39.64 -20.75 9.59
CA LYS A 314 -40.67 -20.35 8.61
C LYS A 314 -41.94 -19.91 9.35
N THR A 315 -42.00 -18.67 9.80
CA THR A 315 -43.23 -18.06 10.31
C THR A 315 -43.97 -17.38 9.17
N LYS A 316 -45.30 -17.44 9.17
CA LYS A 316 -46.16 -16.73 8.21
C LYS A 316 -46.01 -15.22 8.45
N TYR A 317 -45.11 -14.55 7.73
CA TYR A 317 -44.93 -13.10 7.82
C TYR A 317 -46.10 -12.35 7.18
N PHE A 318 -46.39 -11.15 7.69
CA PHE A 318 -47.29 -10.19 7.07
C PHE A 318 -46.78 -9.80 5.67
N TYR A 319 -47.69 -9.64 4.70
CA TYR A 319 -47.31 -9.52 3.29
C TYR A 319 -46.57 -8.22 2.96
N LEU A 320 -46.92 -7.09 3.61
CA LEU A 320 -46.19 -5.83 3.42
C LEU A 320 -44.80 -5.86 4.04
N ASP A 321 -44.66 -6.46 5.23
CA ASP A 321 -43.36 -6.70 5.86
C ASP A 321 -42.49 -7.59 4.98
N LYS A 322 -43.09 -8.61 4.34
CA LYS A 322 -42.40 -9.49 3.41
C LYS A 322 -41.90 -8.74 2.17
N LEU A 323 -42.73 -7.87 1.58
CA LEU A 323 -42.35 -7.09 0.39
C LEU A 323 -41.25 -6.07 0.71
N ALA A 324 -41.39 -5.35 1.81
CA ALA A 324 -40.36 -4.42 2.28
C ALA A 324 -39.05 -5.15 2.64
N PHE A 325 -39.14 -6.35 3.23
CA PHE A 325 -37.97 -7.18 3.53
C PHE A 325 -37.26 -7.63 2.26
N VAL A 326 -38.00 -8.08 1.25
CA VAL A 326 -37.41 -8.48 -0.06
C VAL A 326 -36.73 -7.29 -0.73
N ALA A 327 -37.34 -6.10 -0.72
CA ALA A 327 -36.74 -4.89 -1.30
C ALA A 327 -35.46 -4.47 -0.55
N ALA A 328 -35.49 -4.44 0.79
CA ALA A 328 -34.33 -4.11 1.61
C ALA A 328 -33.20 -5.15 1.46
N PHE A 329 -33.56 -6.43 1.40
CA PHE A 329 -32.64 -7.53 1.14
C PHE A 329 -31.95 -7.35 -0.21
N ALA A 330 -32.70 -7.06 -1.28
CA ALA A 330 -32.14 -6.84 -2.62
C ALA A 330 -31.15 -5.67 -2.66
N ILE A 331 -31.52 -4.52 -2.08
CA ILE A 331 -30.64 -3.34 -2.01
C ILE A 331 -29.38 -3.66 -1.21
N SER A 332 -29.52 -4.31 -0.05
CA SER A 332 -28.38 -4.70 0.75
C SER A 332 -27.45 -5.70 0.05
N HIS A 333 -28.01 -6.57 -0.80
CA HIS A 333 -27.22 -7.53 -1.59
C HIS A 333 -26.40 -6.86 -2.69
N ILE A 334 -26.93 -5.82 -3.34
CA ILE A 334 -26.16 -5.01 -4.30
C ILE A 334 -24.94 -4.40 -3.62
N PHE A 335 -25.12 -3.81 -2.43
CA PHE A 335 -24.00 -3.26 -1.65
C PHE A 335 -23.05 -4.35 -1.17
N TYR A 336 -23.55 -5.51 -0.73
CA TYR A 336 -22.71 -6.63 -0.35
C TYR A 336 -21.82 -7.11 -1.51
N ILE A 337 -22.39 -7.30 -2.71
CA ILE A 337 -21.66 -7.71 -3.91
C ILE A 337 -20.59 -6.66 -4.24
N TRP A 338 -20.90 -5.37 -4.15
CA TRP A 338 -19.91 -4.32 -4.33
C TRP A 338 -18.74 -4.43 -3.33
N ASN A 339 -19.04 -4.62 -2.05
CA ASN A 339 -18.02 -4.83 -1.02
C ASN A 339 -17.18 -6.10 -1.32
N LEU A 340 -17.81 -7.21 -1.72
CA LEU A 340 -17.13 -8.45 -2.11
C LEU A 340 -16.16 -8.22 -3.28
N LEU A 341 -16.60 -7.51 -4.33
CA LEU A 341 -15.77 -7.17 -5.48
C LEU A 341 -14.57 -6.31 -5.07
N THR A 342 -14.76 -5.35 -4.16
CA THR A 342 -13.64 -4.53 -3.66
C THR A 342 -12.67 -5.34 -2.79
N CYS A 343 -13.16 -6.28 -1.98
CA CYS A 343 -12.33 -7.23 -1.24
C CYS A 343 -11.54 -8.12 -2.18
N TYR A 344 -12.17 -8.65 -3.23
CA TYR A 344 -11.51 -9.46 -4.25
C TYR A 344 -10.40 -8.67 -4.95
N ALA A 345 -10.67 -7.44 -5.37
CA ALA A 345 -9.67 -6.56 -5.98
C ALA A 345 -8.48 -6.26 -5.03
N LEU A 346 -8.75 -6.16 -3.73
CA LEU A 346 -7.71 -5.98 -2.72
C LEU A 346 -6.84 -7.23 -2.59
N VAL A 347 -7.46 -8.41 -2.43
CA VAL A 347 -6.75 -9.69 -2.31
C VAL A 347 -5.93 -9.99 -3.56
N SER A 348 -6.50 -9.80 -4.75
CA SER A 348 -5.80 -10.00 -6.01
C SER A 348 -4.60 -9.07 -6.15
N SER A 349 -4.72 -7.80 -5.74
CA SER A 349 -3.59 -6.86 -5.75
C SER A 349 -2.48 -7.22 -4.76
N PHE A 350 -2.78 -7.94 -3.67
CA PHE A 350 -1.78 -8.43 -2.72
C PHE A 350 -1.07 -9.68 -3.25
N LEU A 351 -1.80 -10.59 -3.89
CA LEU A 351 -1.28 -11.83 -4.46
C LEU A 351 -0.62 -11.64 -5.83
N TYR A 352 -0.84 -10.50 -6.50
CA TYR A 352 -0.40 -10.22 -7.86
C TYR A 352 1.05 -10.62 -8.16
N SER A 353 2.00 -10.31 -7.27
CA SER A 353 3.42 -10.68 -7.49
C SER A 353 3.65 -12.19 -7.60
N LYS A 354 3.02 -12.98 -6.73
CA LYS A 354 3.08 -14.45 -6.76
C LYS A 354 2.31 -15.02 -7.95
N ASP A 355 1.15 -14.43 -8.26
CA ASP A 355 0.34 -14.85 -9.39
C ASP A 355 1.07 -14.63 -10.73
N GLN A 356 1.83 -13.54 -10.86
CA GLN A 356 2.68 -13.30 -12.04
C GLN A 356 3.75 -14.39 -12.19
N GLU A 357 4.45 -14.75 -11.12
CA GLU A 357 5.46 -15.82 -11.13
C GLU A 357 4.85 -17.17 -11.56
N ILE A 358 3.72 -17.53 -10.97
CA ILE A 358 2.97 -18.75 -11.30
C ILE A 358 2.52 -18.72 -12.77
N LYS A 359 2.02 -17.57 -13.25
CA LYS A 359 1.55 -17.39 -14.64
C LYS A 359 2.69 -17.50 -15.66
N VAL A 360 3.86 -16.93 -15.38
CA VAL A 360 5.04 -17.05 -16.25
C VAL A 360 5.51 -18.50 -16.32
N ARG A 361 5.59 -19.19 -15.17
CA ARG A 361 5.95 -20.61 -15.11
C ARG A 361 4.96 -21.47 -15.88
N SER A 362 3.66 -21.32 -15.64
CA SER A 362 2.62 -22.11 -16.31
C SER A 362 2.58 -21.86 -17.81
N ASN A 363 2.69 -20.61 -18.26
CA ASN A 363 2.77 -20.27 -19.68
C ASN A 363 3.99 -20.90 -20.35
N THR A 364 5.15 -20.89 -19.68
CA THR A 364 6.38 -21.49 -20.23
C THR A 364 6.25 -23.01 -20.35
N LEU A 365 5.69 -23.68 -19.34
CA LEU A 365 5.44 -25.12 -19.40
C LEU A 365 4.40 -25.49 -20.46
N ASN A 366 3.35 -24.67 -20.63
CA ASN A 366 2.36 -24.87 -21.68
C ASN A 366 2.98 -24.69 -23.08
N TYR A 367 3.88 -23.71 -23.24
CA TYR A 367 4.63 -23.53 -24.49
C TYR A 367 5.49 -24.77 -24.82
N ILE A 368 6.24 -25.29 -23.85
CA ILE A 368 7.07 -26.49 -24.02
C ILE A 368 6.22 -27.70 -24.42
N ARG A 369 5.05 -27.88 -23.79
CA ARG A 369 4.10 -28.94 -24.15
C ARG A 369 3.55 -28.78 -25.56
N SER A 370 3.23 -27.55 -25.98
CA SER A 370 2.73 -27.27 -27.33
C SER A 370 3.77 -27.61 -28.41
N GLN A 371 5.06 -27.43 -28.11
CA GLN A 371 6.19 -27.76 -28.98
C GLN A 371 6.58 -29.26 -28.97
N ARG A 372 5.88 -30.12 -28.20
CA ARG A 372 6.17 -31.57 -28.06
C ARG A 372 7.61 -31.89 -27.65
N LEU A 373 8.22 -31.06 -26.82
CA LEU A 373 9.58 -31.26 -26.30
C LEU A 373 9.62 -32.43 -25.30
N SER A 374 10.82 -33.00 -25.08
CA SER A 374 11.01 -34.14 -24.19
C SER A 374 10.61 -33.86 -22.74
N GLU A 375 10.12 -34.89 -22.05
CA GLU A 375 9.66 -34.77 -20.66
C GLU A 375 10.83 -34.40 -19.71
N ASN A 376 12.05 -34.81 -20.06
CA ASN A 376 13.27 -34.43 -19.35
C ASN A 376 13.54 -32.92 -19.43
N LEU A 377 13.34 -32.30 -20.60
CA LEU A 377 13.49 -30.85 -20.75
C LEU A 377 12.40 -30.09 -19.97
N SER A 378 11.16 -30.60 -19.98
CA SER A 378 10.08 -30.02 -19.17
C SER A 378 10.41 -30.07 -17.67
N LYS A 379 10.93 -31.20 -17.17
CA LYS A 379 11.37 -31.34 -15.77
C LYS A 379 12.55 -30.42 -15.46
N LYS A 380 13.50 -30.26 -16.38
CA LYS A 380 14.63 -29.34 -16.28
C LYS A 380 14.18 -27.89 -16.16
N VAL A 381 13.28 -27.44 -17.03
CA VAL A 381 12.72 -26.07 -16.97
C VAL A 381 11.90 -25.85 -15.70
N ASP A 382 11.13 -26.85 -15.26
CA ASP A 382 10.38 -26.75 -14.00
C ASP A 382 11.32 -26.61 -12.79
N ARG A 383 12.44 -27.35 -12.78
CA ARG A 383 13.50 -27.22 -11.77
C ARG A 383 14.13 -25.82 -11.80
N TYR A 384 14.39 -25.28 -12.99
CA TYR A 384 14.90 -23.91 -13.16
C TYR A 384 13.99 -22.83 -12.56
N PHE A 385 12.66 -22.96 -12.69
CA PHE A 385 11.72 -22.02 -12.05
C PHE A 385 11.55 -22.23 -10.55
N ARG A 386 11.85 -23.42 -10.02
CA ARG A 386 11.84 -23.68 -8.57
C ARG A 386 13.07 -23.16 -7.84
N LEU A 387 14.18 -22.93 -8.56
CA LEU A 387 15.39 -22.43 -7.94
C LEU A 387 15.16 -21.03 -7.38
N LYS A 388 15.61 -20.86 -6.14
CA LYS A 388 15.56 -19.60 -5.40
C LYS A 388 16.60 -18.67 -6.02
N ARG A 389 16.30 -18.11 -7.20
CA ARG A 389 17.11 -17.04 -7.80
C ARG A 389 17.35 -15.96 -6.76
N THR A 390 18.48 -15.27 -6.80
CA THR A 390 18.57 -14.04 -6.02
C THR A 390 17.38 -13.16 -6.42
N ARG A 391 16.77 -12.49 -5.43
CA ARG A 391 15.56 -11.68 -5.64
C ARG A 391 15.76 -10.60 -6.74
N MET A 392 17.01 -10.31 -7.08
CA MET A 392 17.46 -9.33 -8.07
C MET A 392 17.20 -9.75 -9.52
N VAL A 393 17.57 -10.96 -9.95
CA VAL A 393 17.36 -11.39 -11.35
C VAL A 393 15.88 -11.50 -11.71
N ILE A 394 15.06 -11.95 -10.75
CA ILE A 394 13.59 -11.95 -10.88
C ILE A 394 13.07 -10.52 -10.97
N ALA A 395 13.53 -9.61 -10.10
CA ALA A 395 13.12 -8.22 -10.12
C ALA A 395 13.54 -7.50 -11.42
N GLU A 396 14.74 -7.75 -11.94
CA GLU A 396 15.28 -7.07 -13.12
C GLU A 396 14.57 -7.47 -14.42
N LYS A 397 14.27 -8.76 -14.59
CA LYS A 397 13.64 -9.27 -15.81
C LYS A 397 12.11 -9.22 -15.77
N GLN A 398 11.49 -9.37 -14.59
CA GLN A 398 10.03 -9.50 -14.47
C GLN A 398 9.32 -8.25 -13.89
N ASN A 399 9.98 -7.45 -13.04
CA ASN A 399 9.35 -6.21 -12.54
C ASN A 399 9.66 -5.04 -13.46
N GLU A 400 8.65 -4.55 -14.18
CA GLU A 400 8.70 -3.27 -14.90
C GLU A 400 9.15 -2.10 -13.99
N LEU A 401 8.93 -2.23 -12.68
CA LEU A 401 9.37 -1.29 -11.65
C LEU A 401 10.89 -1.17 -11.53
N TYR A 402 11.64 -2.27 -11.71
CA TYR A 402 13.09 -2.18 -11.71
C TYR A 402 13.56 -1.49 -13.00
N ARG A 403 12.93 -1.77 -14.15
CA ARG A 403 13.24 -1.09 -15.41
C ARG A 403 13.00 0.42 -15.33
N SER A 404 11.94 0.86 -14.66
CA SER A 404 11.62 2.29 -14.49
C SER A 404 12.46 3.02 -13.45
N LEU A 405 13.29 2.32 -12.66
CA LEU A 405 14.19 2.95 -11.71
C LEU A 405 15.29 3.77 -12.42
N PRO A 406 15.70 4.93 -11.87
CA PRO A 406 16.87 5.67 -12.35
C PRO A 406 18.14 4.83 -12.32
N LEU A 407 19.07 5.09 -13.24
CA LEU A 407 20.34 4.36 -13.36
C LEU A 407 21.15 4.40 -12.06
N LEU A 408 21.21 5.55 -11.38
CA LEU A 408 21.91 5.70 -10.10
C LEU A 408 21.40 4.72 -9.04
N CYS A 409 20.08 4.62 -8.87
CA CYS A 409 19.48 3.71 -7.92
C CYS A 409 19.74 2.23 -8.31
N LYS A 410 19.72 1.91 -9.60
CA LYS A 410 20.07 0.55 -10.07
C LYS A 410 21.50 0.19 -9.72
N ASN A 411 22.42 1.13 -9.96
CA ASN A 411 23.83 0.96 -9.63
C ASN A 411 24.00 0.77 -8.11
N GLU A 412 23.40 1.62 -7.28
CA GLU A 412 23.44 1.47 -5.81
C GLU A 412 22.91 0.11 -5.34
N ILE A 413 21.81 -0.39 -5.92
CA ILE A 413 21.28 -1.71 -5.57
C ILE A 413 22.27 -2.81 -5.97
N LYS A 414 22.79 -2.81 -7.20
CA LYS A 414 23.81 -3.78 -7.65
C LYS A 414 25.05 -3.74 -6.75
N MET A 415 25.52 -2.54 -6.42
CA MET A 415 26.61 -2.31 -5.48
C MET A 415 26.33 -2.96 -4.12
N SER A 416 25.16 -2.70 -3.54
CA SER A 416 24.78 -3.27 -2.23
C SER A 416 24.70 -4.80 -2.23
N CYS A 417 24.36 -5.41 -3.37
CA CYS A 417 24.20 -6.86 -3.48
C CYS A 417 25.52 -7.59 -3.72
N TYR A 418 26.40 -7.06 -4.58
CA TYR A 418 27.55 -7.81 -5.09
C TYR A 418 28.92 -7.29 -4.64
N MET A 419 28.98 -6.12 -3.98
CA MET A 419 30.25 -5.55 -3.50
C MET A 419 30.97 -6.47 -2.50
N THR A 420 30.23 -7.06 -1.56
CA THR A 420 30.82 -7.98 -0.56
C THR A 420 31.35 -9.26 -1.18
N LEU A 421 30.83 -9.67 -2.33
CA LEU A 421 31.29 -10.85 -3.05
C LEU A 421 32.65 -10.60 -3.70
N LEU A 422 32.79 -9.50 -4.45
CA LEU A 422 34.06 -9.18 -5.10
C LEU A 422 35.18 -8.82 -4.12
N MET A 423 34.87 -8.15 -3.00
CA MET A 423 35.88 -7.82 -1.97
C MET A 423 36.43 -9.05 -1.23
N ARG A 424 35.70 -10.17 -1.22
CA ARG A 424 36.17 -11.41 -0.59
C ARG A 424 37.14 -12.19 -1.46
N LEU A 425 37.23 -11.87 -2.75
CA LEU A 425 38.10 -12.59 -3.68
C LEU A 425 39.56 -12.18 -3.44
N PRO A 426 40.46 -13.14 -3.18
CA PRO A 426 41.90 -12.88 -3.06
C PRO A 426 42.46 -12.09 -4.25
N LEU A 427 41.99 -12.39 -5.47
CA LEU A 427 42.40 -11.75 -6.73
C LEU A 427 42.21 -10.21 -6.74
N PHE A 428 41.22 -9.69 -6.00
CA PHE A 428 40.89 -8.26 -5.97
C PHE A 428 41.13 -7.61 -4.60
N SER A 429 41.78 -8.33 -3.67
CA SER A 429 41.96 -7.88 -2.28
C SER A 429 42.77 -6.59 -2.16
N ASP A 430 43.78 -6.40 -3.02
CA ASP A 430 44.67 -5.23 -3.02
C ASP A 430 44.13 -4.05 -3.86
N TRP A 431 42.94 -4.19 -4.45
CA TRP A 431 42.42 -3.20 -5.40
C TRP A 431 41.70 -2.04 -4.71
N SER A 432 41.80 -0.86 -5.32
CA SER A 432 41.06 0.30 -4.83
C SER A 432 39.55 0.12 -4.96
N LEU A 433 38.79 0.67 -4.01
CA LEU A 433 37.33 0.59 -3.96
C LEU A 433 36.67 1.07 -5.27
N SER A 434 37.26 2.08 -5.92
CA SER A 434 36.77 2.63 -7.19
C SER A 434 36.74 1.60 -8.32
N ILE A 435 37.78 0.78 -8.43
CA ILE A 435 37.85 -0.27 -9.46
C ILE A 435 36.81 -1.36 -9.16
N ILE A 436 36.70 -1.78 -7.90
CA ILE A 436 35.73 -2.79 -7.48
C ILE A 436 34.30 -2.31 -7.79
N GLN A 437 34.00 -1.01 -7.57
CA GLN A 437 32.71 -0.42 -7.93
C GLN A 437 32.41 -0.55 -9.42
N GLU A 438 33.35 -0.20 -10.29
CA GLU A 438 33.16 -0.31 -11.74
C GLU A 438 32.98 -1.78 -12.18
N LEU A 439 33.69 -2.72 -11.56
CA LEU A 439 33.53 -4.16 -11.82
C LEU A 439 32.17 -4.70 -11.38
N VAL A 440 31.68 -4.34 -10.19
CA VAL A 440 30.38 -4.80 -9.68
C VAL A 440 29.24 -4.46 -10.65
N LEU A 441 29.31 -3.31 -11.33
CA LEU A 441 28.28 -2.89 -12.29
C LEU A 441 28.20 -3.79 -13.54
N VAL A 442 29.30 -4.46 -13.87
CA VAL A 442 29.48 -5.30 -15.06
C VAL A 442 29.20 -6.79 -14.78
N VAL A 443 29.26 -7.22 -13.53
CA VAL A 443 29.01 -8.62 -13.14
C VAL A 443 27.60 -9.06 -13.54
N GLU A 444 27.51 -10.27 -14.11
CA GLU A 444 26.26 -10.94 -14.47
C GLU A 444 26.04 -12.20 -13.62
N GLU A 445 24.80 -12.43 -13.18
CA GLU A 445 24.42 -13.64 -12.45
C GLU A 445 23.84 -14.69 -13.40
N ILE A 446 24.42 -15.89 -13.39
CA ILE A 446 24.02 -17.04 -14.22
C ILE A 446 23.67 -18.22 -13.32
N VAL A 447 22.64 -18.97 -13.69
CA VAL A 447 22.17 -20.15 -12.96
C VAL A 447 22.39 -21.39 -13.81
N TYR A 448 23.10 -22.37 -13.26
CA TYR A 448 23.34 -23.68 -13.86
C TYR A 448 22.60 -24.75 -13.04
N LEU A 449 21.93 -25.69 -13.72
CA LEU A 449 21.28 -26.82 -13.04
C LEU A 449 22.27 -27.95 -12.83
N ALA A 450 21.94 -28.87 -11.90
CA ALA A 450 22.71 -30.10 -11.76
C ALA A 450 22.89 -30.83 -13.10
N ASN A 451 24.11 -31.29 -13.35
CA ASN A 451 24.63 -31.89 -14.57
C ASN A 451 24.80 -30.94 -15.77
N ASP A 452 24.59 -29.63 -15.62
CA ASP A 452 24.93 -28.68 -16.67
C ASP A 452 26.44 -28.49 -16.75
N VAL A 453 26.96 -28.46 -17.97
CA VAL A 453 28.36 -28.15 -18.24
C VAL A 453 28.52 -26.63 -18.18
N VAL A 454 29.34 -26.15 -17.25
CA VAL A 454 29.61 -24.73 -17.03
C VAL A 454 30.71 -24.25 -17.97
N SER A 455 31.78 -25.01 -18.10
CA SER A 455 32.85 -24.79 -19.08
C SER A 455 33.31 -26.12 -19.66
N SER A 456 33.71 -26.13 -20.93
CA SER A 456 34.22 -27.31 -21.62
C SER A 456 35.70 -27.15 -21.93
N ALA A 457 36.48 -28.21 -21.71
CA ALA A 457 37.88 -28.22 -22.10
C ALA A 457 38.03 -27.97 -23.61
N GLY A 458 39.04 -27.18 -23.99
CA GLY A 458 39.28 -26.81 -25.39
C GLY A 458 38.41 -25.69 -25.95
N VAL A 459 37.46 -25.14 -25.18
CA VAL A 459 36.65 -23.96 -25.57
C VAL A 459 37.27 -22.70 -24.99
N GLU A 460 37.15 -21.59 -25.71
CA GLU A 460 37.65 -20.28 -25.25
C GLU A 460 36.90 -19.83 -23.99
N GLY A 461 37.65 -19.35 -22.98
CA GLY A 461 37.05 -18.83 -21.76
C GLY A 461 36.21 -17.56 -21.99
N GLU A 462 35.03 -17.51 -21.37
CA GLU A 462 34.14 -16.34 -21.40
C GLU A 462 34.62 -15.22 -20.45
N GLY A 463 35.24 -15.62 -19.34
CA GLY A 463 35.80 -14.73 -18.33
C GLY A 463 35.97 -15.42 -16.99
N LEU A 464 36.01 -14.62 -15.93
CA LEU A 464 36.12 -15.11 -14.56
C LEU A 464 34.74 -15.52 -14.03
N MET A 465 34.64 -16.74 -13.53
CA MET A 465 33.45 -17.29 -12.90
C MET A 465 33.67 -17.46 -11.40
N ILE A 466 32.73 -16.95 -10.61
CA ILE A 466 32.77 -16.97 -9.14
C ILE A 466 31.57 -17.76 -8.64
N VAL A 467 31.80 -18.79 -7.82
CA VAL A 467 30.76 -19.65 -7.26
C VAL A 467 30.14 -18.95 -6.05
N ASP A 468 28.86 -18.60 -6.13
CA ASP A 468 28.13 -18.02 -5.00
C ASP A 468 27.49 -19.10 -4.13
N THR A 469 26.74 -19.99 -4.77
CA THR A 469 26.08 -21.13 -4.10
C THR A 469 26.14 -22.35 -4.99
N GLY A 470 26.52 -23.50 -4.44
CA GLY A 470 26.50 -24.80 -5.09
C GLY A 470 27.88 -25.44 -5.20
N ILE A 471 27.91 -26.65 -5.77
CA ILE A 471 29.11 -27.45 -5.92
C ILE A 471 29.33 -27.75 -7.41
N LEU A 472 30.53 -27.44 -7.88
CA LEU A 472 31.01 -27.78 -9.22
C LEU A 472 32.07 -28.87 -9.13
N ALA A 473 32.10 -29.78 -10.09
CA ALA A 473 33.17 -30.77 -10.28
C ALA A 473 34.06 -30.37 -11.45
N VAL A 474 35.37 -30.47 -11.27
CA VAL A 474 36.38 -30.14 -12.28
C VAL A 474 36.95 -31.43 -12.86
N TYR A 475 36.80 -31.62 -14.16
CA TYR A 475 37.29 -32.77 -14.91
C TYR A 475 38.49 -32.39 -15.79
N SER A 476 39.49 -33.25 -15.82
CA SER A 476 40.61 -33.19 -16.76
C SER A 476 40.14 -33.43 -18.20
N GLU A 477 40.99 -33.14 -19.19
CA GLU A 477 40.75 -33.55 -20.59
C GLU A 477 40.53 -35.07 -20.72
N ASN A 478 41.24 -35.85 -19.90
CA ASN A 478 41.09 -37.31 -19.81
C ASN A 478 39.84 -37.76 -19.04
N HIS A 479 38.90 -36.86 -18.74
CA HIS A 479 37.65 -37.13 -18.01
C HIS A 479 37.84 -37.64 -16.56
N GLU A 480 39.04 -37.47 -16.01
CA GLU A 480 39.33 -37.74 -14.61
C GLU A 480 38.92 -36.55 -13.73
N GLU A 481 38.19 -36.83 -12.64
CA GLU A 481 37.78 -35.83 -11.67
C GLU A 481 38.98 -35.36 -10.84
N LYS A 482 39.27 -34.06 -10.91
CA LYS A 482 40.42 -33.42 -10.23
C LYS A 482 40.05 -32.80 -8.89
N GLY A 483 38.77 -32.47 -8.68
CA GLY A 483 38.29 -31.89 -7.43
C GLY A 483 36.97 -31.14 -7.59
N HIS A 484 36.54 -30.52 -6.50
CA HIS A 484 35.32 -29.73 -6.42
C HIS A 484 35.60 -28.26 -6.13
N LEU A 485 34.76 -27.39 -6.68
CA LEU A 485 34.68 -25.97 -6.33
C LEU A 485 33.39 -25.74 -5.55
N ILE A 486 33.49 -25.01 -4.45
CA ILE A 486 32.38 -24.71 -3.54
C ILE A 486 32.14 -23.20 -3.45
N ASP A 487 31.13 -22.81 -2.66
CA ASP A 487 30.79 -21.41 -2.37
C ASP A 487 32.03 -20.57 -1.99
N GLY A 488 32.29 -19.52 -2.77
CA GLY A 488 33.43 -18.61 -2.60
C GLY A 488 34.63 -18.90 -3.50
N ASP A 489 34.70 -20.09 -4.10
CA ASP A 489 35.75 -20.42 -5.07
C ASP A 489 35.51 -19.71 -6.41
N TYR A 490 36.59 -19.53 -7.18
CA TYR A 490 36.54 -18.89 -8.49
C TYR A 490 37.48 -19.59 -9.47
N PHE A 491 37.20 -19.47 -10.76
CA PHE A 491 38.01 -20.03 -11.84
C PHE A 491 37.87 -19.23 -13.14
N GLY A 492 38.76 -19.45 -14.11
CA GLY A 492 38.77 -18.70 -15.37
C GLY A 492 39.52 -17.37 -15.31
N GLU A 493 40.36 -17.16 -14.28
CA GLU A 493 41.16 -15.95 -14.08
C GLU A 493 42.10 -15.64 -15.25
N LEU A 494 42.69 -16.65 -15.89
CA LEU A 494 43.64 -16.45 -16.99
C LEU A 494 42.92 -15.89 -18.25
N SER A 495 41.66 -16.29 -18.51
CA SER A 495 40.82 -15.75 -19.61
C SER A 495 40.61 -14.23 -19.55
N LEU A 496 40.67 -13.63 -18.35
CA LEU A 496 40.59 -12.16 -18.21
C LEU A 496 41.79 -11.45 -18.84
N VAL A 497 42.94 -12.11 -18.93
CA VAL A 497 44.23 -11.51 -19.29
C VAL A 497 44.70 -11.91 -20.69
N THR A 498 44.37 -13.13 -21.13
CA THR A 498 44.80 -13.73 -22.40
C THR A 498 43.68 -13.75 -23.43
N ASP A 499 44.01 -13.52 -24.70
CA ASP A 499 43.01 -13.36 -25.78
C ASP A 499 42.51 -14.66 -26.40
N ARG A 500 43.26 -15.76 -26.29
CA ARG A 500 42.98 -17.01 -27.01
C ARG A 500 43.15 -18.25 -26.15
N GLU A 501 42.88 -18.09 -24.88
CA GLU A 501 43.10 -19.18 -23.95
C GLU A 501 41.93 -20.16 -23.97
N LEU A 502 42.30 -21.43 -24.11
CA LEU A 502 41.36 -22.53 -24.07
C LEU A 502 41.24 -23.03 -22.64
N CYS A 503 40.02 -23.39 -22.24
CA CYS A 503 39.79 -23.98 -20.94
C CYS A 503 40.55 -25.31 -20.85
N MET A 504 41.38 -25.46 -19.82
CA MET A 504 42.21 -26.66 -19.61
C MET A 504 41.45 -27.82 -18.91
N SER A 505 40.23 -27.56 -18.46
CA SER A 505 39.39 -28.49 -17.72
C SER A 505 37.92 -28.23 -17.99
N SER A 506 37.14 -29.29 -18.00
CA SER A 506 35.67 -29.21 -18.07
C SER A 506 35.12 -29.05 -16.66
N VAL A 507 34.23 -28.09 -16.45
CA VAL A 507 33.58 -27.86 -15.15
C VAL A 507 32.10 -28.18 -15.29
N VAL A 508 31.59 -29.05 -14.43
CA VAL A 508 30.20 -29.53 -14.46
C VAL A 508 29.54 -29.26 -13.12
N ALA A 509 28.30 -28.79 -13.14
CA ALA A 509 27.54 -28.55 -11.92
C ALA A 509 27.07 -29.87 -11.29
N VAL A 510 27.45 -30.14 -10.04
CA VAL A 510 26.97 -31.32 -9.30
C VAL A 510 25.61 -31.03 -8.68
N THR A 511 25.47 -29.83 -8.10
CA THR A 511 24.19 -29.32 -7.57
C THR A 511 23.67 -28.19 -8.46
N ASP A 512 22.49 -27.68 -8.15
CA ASP A 512 22.06 -26.43 -8.77
C ASP A 512 22.95 -25.28 -8.25
N CYS A 513 23.55 -24.53 -9.18
CA CYS A 513 24.59 -23.56 -8.88
C CYS A 513 24.19 -22.15 -9.33
N VAL A 514 24.57 -21.15 -8.55
CA VAL A 514 24.53 -19.73 -8.91
C VAL A 514 25.96 -19.25 -9.06
N ILE A 515 26.28 -18.71 -10.23
CA ILE A 515 27.63 -18.30 -10.61
C ILE A 515 27.57 -16.84 -11.06
N PHE A 516 28.50 -16.03 -10.57
CA PHE A 516 28.73 -14.70 -11.09
C PHE A 516 29.80 -14.74 -12.18
N LEU A 517 29.43 -14.28 -13.37
CA LEU A 517 30.31 -14.19 -14.53
C LEU A 517 30.76 -12.74 -14.71
N LEU A 518 32.08 -12.57 -14.76
CA LEU A 518 32.73 -11.33 -15.16
C LEU A 518 33.36 -11.54 -16.55
N HIS A 519 32.62 -11.12 -17.57
CA HIS A 519 33.03 -11.25 -18.97
C HIS A 519 34.36 -10.54 -19.24
N LYS A 520 35.23 -11.18 -20.04
CA LYS A 520 36.58 -10.65 -20.35
C LYS A 520 36.56 -9.27 -21.02
N ILE A 521 35.62 -9.02 -21.94
CA ILE A 521 35.56 -7.76 -22.70
C ILE A 521 35.24 -6.56 -21.80
N PRO A 522 34.12 -6.57 -21.05
CA PRO A 522 33.79 -5.42 -20.23
C PRO A 522 34.73 -5.27 -19.02
N PHE A 523 35.31 -6.36 -18.48
CA PHE A 523 36.41 -6.28 -17.51
C PHE A 523 37.60 -5.46 -18.05
N ARG A 524 38.08 -5.79 -19.26
CA ARG A 524 39.20 -5.07 -19.88
C ARG A 524 38.86 -3.63 -20.22
N ASN A 525 37.59 -3.34 -20.53
CA ASN A 525 37.15 -1.96 -20.78
C ASN A 525 37.24 -1.09 -19.51
N VAL A 526 36.90 -1.64 -18.34
CA VAL A 526 37.10 -0.96 -17.05
C VAL A 526 38.59 -0.72 -16.79
N LEU A 527 39.42 -1.74 -17.00
CA LEU A 527 40.86 -1.66 -16.71
C LEU A 527 41.69 -0.84 -17.70
N LYS A 528 41.11 -0.39 -18.83
CA LYS A 528 41.78 0.61 -19.69
C LYS A 528 42.14 1.88 -18.93
N SER A 529 41.36 2.24 -17.92
CA SER A 529 41.60 3.39 -17.04
C SER A 529 42.67 3.10 -15.95
N TYR A 530 43.00 1.83 -15.71
CA TYR A 530 43.86 1.36 -14.61
C TYR A 530 44.94 0.38 -15.13
N PRO A 531 45.89 0.84 -15.95
CA PRO A 531 46.84 -0.03 -16.63
C PRO A 531 47.87 -0.70 -15.70
N LYS A 532 48.19 -0.07 -14.55
CA LYS A 532 49.16 -0.60 -13.59
C LYS A 532 48.61 -1.86 -12.91
N GLU A 533 47.35 -1.79 -12.49
CA GLU A 533 46.62 -2.85 -11.82
C GLU A 533 46.41 -4.03 -12.77
N PHE A 534 46.09 -3.78 -14.04
CA PHE A 534 46.03 -4.83 -15.06
C PHE A 534 47.37 -5.51 -15.29
N HIS A 535 48.48 -4.76 -15.29
CA HIS A 535 49.81 -5.34 -15.44
C HIS A 535 50.17 -6.24 -14.24
N ASN A 536 49.90 -5.79 -13.02
CA ASN A 536 50.14 -6.56 -11.81
C ASN A 536 49.33 -7.87 -11.82
N LEU A 537 48.03 -7.78 -12.11
CA LEU A 537 47.16 -8.96 -12.24
C LEU A 537 47.67 -9.90 -13.34
N LYS A 538 48.12 -9.38 -14.48
CA LYS A 538 48.72 -10.19 -15.55
C LYS A 538 49.98 -10.93 -15.08
N THR A 539 50.83 -10.31 -14.27
CA THR A 539 52.01 -10.98 -13.73
C THR A 539 51.65 -12.02 -12.68
N GLU A 540 50.71 -11.72 -11.79
CA GLU A 540 50.27 -12.62 -10.71
C GLU A 540 49.62 -13.88 -11.27
N VAL A 541 48.65 -13.72 -12.16
CA VAL A 541 47.91 -14.85 -12.75
C VAL A 541 48.84 -15.73 -13.59
N LYS A 542 49.79 -15.15 -14.33
CA LYS A 542 50.82 -15.93 -15.06
C LYS A 542 51.73 -16.71 -14.13
N ASN A 543 52.20 -16.11 -13.04
CA ASN A 543 53.07 -16.77 -12.08
C ASN A 543 52.36 -17.94 -11.38
N THR A 544 51.08 -17.78 -11.04
CA THR A 544 50.25 -18.83 -10.44
C THR A 544 50.04 -19.99 -11.42
N HIS A 545 49.80 -19.67 -12.71
CA HIS A 545 49.67 -20.67 -13.76
C HIS A 545 50.99 -21.42 -14.05
N ASP A 546 52.12 -20.71 -14.11
CA ASP A 546 53.43 -21.32 -14.34
C ASP A 546 53.86 -22.23 -13.17
N LYS A 547 53.51 -21.86 -11.92
CA LYS A 547 53.72 -22.69 -10.73
C LYS A 547 52.89 -23.96 -10.77
N THR A 548 51.59 -23.87 -11.07
CA THR A 548 50.71 -25.05 -11.20
C THR A 548 51.09 -25.95 -12.37
N THR A 549 51.58 -25.38 -13.47
CA THR A 549 52.09 -26.11 -14.64
C THR A 549 53.42 -26.80 -14.35
N LYS A 550 54.35 -26.14 -13.65
CA LYS A 550 55.63 -26.73 -13.23
C LYS A 550 55.45 -27.85 -12.20
N VAL A 551 54.54 -27.69 -11.23
CA VAL A 551 54.22 -28.75 -10.26
C VAL A 551 53.63 -29.99 -10.96
N ARG A 552 52.81 -29.80 -12.01
CA ARG A 552 52.30 -30.91 -12.84
C ARG A 552 53.40 -31.60 -13.66
N LEU A 553 54.35 -30.85 -14.21
CA LEU A 553 55.48 -31.41 -14.97
C LEU A 553 56.47 -32.18 -14.07
N SER A 554 56.63 -31.81 -12.80
CA SER A 554 57.48 -32.55 -11.84
C SER A 554 56.86 -33.83 -11.28
N LEU A 555 55.56 -34.07 -11.51
CA LEU A 555 54.84 -35.27 -11.04
C LEU A 555 54.68 -36.34 -12.12
N VAL A 556 55.17 -36.11 -13.34
CA VAL A 556 55.27 -37.15 -14.37
C VAL A 556 56.61 -37.86 -14.16
N PRO A 557 56.64 -39.16 -13.80
CA PRO A 557 57.89 -39.88 -13.69
C PRO A 557 58.55 -39.92 -15.08
N HIS A 558 59.78 -39.44 -15.16
CA HIS A 558 60.65 -39.66 -16.31
C HIS A 558 60.81 -41.17 -16.52
N VAL A 559 60.04 -41.73 -17.45
CA VAL A 559 60.40 -43.02 -18.05
C VAL A 559 61.49 -42.72 -19.07
N SER A 560 62.73 -42.76 -18.62
CA SER A 560 63.91 -42.82 -19.48
C SER A 560 64.08 -44.25 -19.99
N THR A 561 64.23 -44.33 -21.32
CA THR A 561 64.61 -45.46 -22.20
C THR A 561 63.60 -46.58 -22.40
#